data_AF-A0A2U1N805-F1
#
_entry.id   AF-A0A2U1N805-F1
#
_cell.length_a   1.000
_cell.length_b   1.000
_cell.length_c   1.000
_cell.angle_alpha   90.00
_cell.angle_beta   90.00
_cell.angle_gamma   90.00
#
_symmetry.space_group_name_H-M   'P 1'
#
loop_
_entity.id
_entity.type
_entity.pdbx_description
1 polymer ?
#
loop_
_entity_poly.entity_id
_entity_poly.type
_entity_poly.pdbx_seq_one_letter_code
_entity_poly.pdbx_strand_id
1 'polypeptide(L)'
;MASITPLSFASSSKTNSLETLSSFSSISSSPLGHRRQNVVLQKRSSLKVKSMAKEIYLNKDGNAIKKLQAGVNKLADLVGVTLGPKGRNVVLESKYGSPKIVNDGVTVAKEVELEDPVENIGAKLVRQAASKTNDLAGDGTTTSVVLAQGLITEGVKVVAAGANPIQITRGIEKTTKALVEELKKMSKEVEDSELADVAAVSAGNNLEIGSMIAEAMSKVGRKGVVTLEEGRSADNYLYVVEGMQFDRGYLSPYFVTDSEKMTVVRCCLEHASSVAKTFLTSDAVVVEIKEPEPAPLANPMDNSGYGY
;
A
#
# COMPACT_ATOMS: atom_id res chain seq x y z
N MET A 1 -44.43 51.21 33.49
CA MET A 1 -44.31 50.64 34.84
C MET A 1 -43.25 49.54 34.80
N ALA A 2 -42.22 49.73 35.64
CA ALA A 2 -41.17 48.80 36.11
C ALA A 2 -40.26 48.06 35.12
N SER A 3 -39.06 48.63 34.99
CA SER A 3 -37.75 48.08 34.63
C SER A 3 -37.07 47.35 35.81
N ILE A 4 -36.23 46.33 35.57
CA ILE A 4 -35.13 45.93 36.47
C ILE A 4 -33.87 45.56 35.65
N THR A 5 -32.74 46.09 36.11
CA THR A 5 -31.36 46.13 35.60
C THR A 5 -30.46 44.98 36.10
N PRO A 6 -29.25 44.79 35.52
CA PRO A 6 -28.25 43.78 35.91
C PRO A 6 -27.23 44.30 36.95
N LEU A 7 -26.47 43.39 37.59
CA LEU A 7 -25.45 43.72 38.61
C LEU A 7 -24.15 42.91 38.40
N SER A 8 -23.04 43.61 38.66
CA SER A 8 -21.61 43.30 38.52
C SER A 8 -20.88 43.13 39.87
N PHE A 9 -19.67 42.52 39.89
CA PHE A 9 -18.41 42.84 40.66
C PHE A 9 -17.52 41.55 40.79
N ALA A 10 -16.26 41.47 40.30
CA ALA A 10 -14.92 41.82 40.89
C ALA A 10 -14.56 41.04 42.20
N SER A 11 -13.34 40.56 42.55
CA SER A 11 -11.94 40.59 42.08
C SER A 11 -11.05 39.55 42.86
N SER A 12 -9.77 39.39 42.46
CA SER A 12 -8.56 39.11 43.30
C SER A 12 -7.94 37.69 43.45
N SER A 13 -6.75 37.54 42.86
CA SER A 13 -5.43 37.13 43.41
C SER A 13 -5.15 35.77 44.10
N LYS A 14 -3.95 35.23 43.75
CA LYS A 14 -2.92 34.51 44.52
C LYS A 14 -2.69 33.00 44.31
N THR A 15 -1.39 32.71 44.40
CA THR A 15 -0.56 31.52 44.23
C THR A 15 -0.62 30.52 45.40
N ASN A 16 -0.07 29.31 45.18
CA ASN A 16 0.55 28.31 46.09
C ASN A 16 -0.04 26.91 45.85
N SER A 17 0.71 25.89 45.40
CA SER A 17 1.82 25.12 46.04
C SER A 17 1.34 24.11 47.09
N LEU A 18 2.09 22.99 47.18
CA LEU A 18 2.01 21.86 48.15
C LEU A 18 1.03 20.76 47.71
N GLU A 19 1.25 19.46 47.87
CA GLU A 19 2.26 18.62 48.54
C GLU A 19 2.00 17.19 47.99
N THR A 20 2.88 16.19 48.09
CA THR A 20 3.04 15.41 49.32
C THR A 20 4.29 14.53 49.27
N LEU A 21 5.06 14.63 50.35
CA LEU A 21 6.13 13.76 50.81
C LEU A 21 5.60 12.43 51.34
N SER A 22 6.42 11.39 51.25
CA SER A 22 6.64 10.38 52.31
C SER A 22 7.77 9.45 51.84
N SER A 23 8.70 8.92 52.64
CA SER A 23 9.21 9.15 53.99
C SER A 23 10.23 8.04 54.26
N PHE A 24 11.37 8.38 54.88
CA PHE A 24 12.19 7.65 55.91
C PHE A 24 12.47 6.13 55.72
N SER A 25 13.63 5.52 56.02
CA SER A 25 14.73 5.81 56.95
C SER A 25 15.90 4.81 56.73
N SER A 26 17.07 5.23 57.20
CA SER A 26 18.39 4.60 57.45
C SER A 26 18.48 3.12 57.86
N ILE A 27 19.65 2.47 57.60
CA ILE A 27 20.57 1.80 58.57
C ILE A 27 21.76 1.07 57.86
N SER A 28 22.99 1.23 58.42
CA SER A 28 24.16 0.30 58.46
C SER A 28 24.97 -0.01 57.17
N SER A 29 26.25 -0.39 57.16
CA SER A 29 27.49 -0.03 57.87
C SER A 29 28.67 -0.75 57.15
N SER A 30 29.75 -0.02 56.87
CA SER A 30 31.15 -0.52 56.77
C SER A 30 31.56 -1.43 55.56
N PRO A 31 32.86 -1.69 55.30
CA PRO A 31 33.58 -1.15 54.14
C PRO A 31 34.34 -2.20 53.30
N LEU A 32 34.90 -1.84 52.13
CA LEU A 32 36.24 -2.23 51.65
C LEU A 32 36.41 -2.00 50.13
N GLY A 33 37.32 -1.07 49.81
CA GLY A 33 38.29 -1.08 48.71
C GLY A 33 37.85 -1.54 47.31
N HIS A 34 37.82 -0.61 46.36
CA HIS A 34 38.88 -0.48 45.32
C HIS A 34 38.57 0.68 44.36
N ARG A 35 39.60 1.51 44.20
CA ARG A 35 39.85 2.60 43.23
C ARG A 35 39.01 2.52 41.94
N ARG A 36 38.16 3.54 41.67
CA ARG A 36 37.54 3.77 40.35
C ARG A 36 37.93 5.14 39.80
N GLN A 37 38.49 5.13 38.59
CA GLN A 37 38.78 6.32 37.78
C GLN A 37 37.45 6.89 37.27
N ASN A 38 37.24 8.19 37.52
CA ASN A 38 36.17 8.95 36.89
C ASN A 38 36.45 9.03 35.40
N VAL A 39 35.45 8.74 34.60
CA VAL A 39 35.45 9.18 33.21
C VAL A 39 34.17 10.02 33.03
N VAL A 40 34.10 10.75 31.93
CA VAL A 40 33.16 11.85 31.69
C VAL A 40 32.02 11.41 30.76
N LEU A 41 30.77 11.75 31.08
CA LEU A 41 29.56 11.25 30.36
C LEU A 41 29.37 12.12 29.14
N GLN A 42 29.64 11.57 27.96
CA GLN A 42 29.25 12.23 26.72
C GLN A 42 27.72 12.21 26.58
N LYS A 43 27.16 13.41 26.39
CA LYS A 43 25.76 13.67 26.05
C LYS A 43 25.34 12.81 24.85
N ARG A 44 24.32 11.98 25.03
CA ARG A 44 23.62 11.29 23.93
C ARG A 44 23.08 12.32 22.95
N SER A 45 23.50 12.22 21.69
CA SER A 45 22.97 13.02 20.60
C SER A 45 21.47 12.76 20.47
N SER A 46 20.68 13.82 20.53
CA SER A 46 19.25 13.75 20.23
C SER A 46 19.10 13.40 18.75
N LEU A 47 18.44 12.27 18.47
CA LEU A 47 17.94 11.97 17.12
C LEU A 47 16.97 13.11 16.75
N LYS A 48 17.44 14.07 15.96
CA LYS A 48 16.59 15.10 15.38
C LYS A 48 15.62 14.41 14.43
N VAL A 49 14.38 14.20 14.88
CA VAL A 49 13.26 13.87 14.01
C VAL A 49 13.19 14.98 12.97
N LYS A 50 13.58 14.67 11.73
CA LYS A 50 13.52 15.58 10.60
C LYS A 50 12.07 15.60 10.11
N SER A 51 11.18 16.23 10.86
CA SER A 51 9.82 16.45 10.39
C SER A 51 9.85 17.57 9.35
N MET A 52 9.46 17.26 8.12
CA MET A 52 9.19 18.26 7.11
C MET A 52 7.89 18.99 7.46
N ALA A 53 7.84 20.29 7.19
CA ALA A 53 6.59 21.05 7.27
C ALA A 53 5.57 20.46 6.29
N LYS A 54 4.30 20.40 6.71
CA LYS A 54 3.20 19.86 5.90
C LYS A 54 2.30 21.00 5.44
N GLU A 55 1.92 20.99 4.18
CA GLU A 55 0.85 21.85 3.68
C GLU A 55 -0.51 21.25 4.04
N ILE A 56 -1.44 22.11 4.49
CA ILE A 56 -2.78 21.69 4.91
C ILE A 56 -3.81 22.39 4.01
N TYR A 57 -4.51 21.59 3.21
CA TYR A 57 -5.59 22.06 2.36
C TYR A 57 -6.92 21.81 3.06
N LEU A 58 -7.64 22.89 3.39
CA LEU A 58 -8.96 22.81 4.00
C LEU A 58 -10.04 23.01 2.95
N ASN A 59 -11.08 22.18 3.03
CA ASN A 59 -12.22 22.26 2.12
C ASN A 59 -13.25 23.32 2.56
N LYS A 60 -12.82 24.57 2.71
CA LYS A 60 -13.73 25.68 3.07
C LYS A 60 -14.52 26.20 1.85
N ASP A 61 -13.86 26.28 0.70
CA ASP A 61 -14.43 26.85 -0.54
C ASP A 61 -14.68 25.80 -1.64
N GLY A 62 -14.62 24.50 -1.32
CA GLY A 62 -14.71 23.42 -2.32
C GLY A 62 -13.45 23.25 -3.19
N ASN A 63 -12.46 24.16 -3.09
CA ASN A 63 -11.28 24.17 -3.96
C ASN A 63 -10.42 22.90 -3.82
N ALA A 64 -10.26 22.39 -2.60
CA ALA A 64 -9.51 21.14 -2.35
C ALA A 64 -10.17 19.93 -3.06
N ILE A 65 -11.50 19.84 -3.02
CA ILE A 65 -12.24 18.79 -3.73
C ILE A 65 -12.10 18.94 -5.25
N LYS A 66 -12.17 20.16 -5.78
CA LYS A 66 -11.99 20.42 -7.22
C LYS A 66 -10.60 20.00 -7.71
N LYS A 67 -9.55 20.27 -6.93
CA LYS A 67 -8.19 19.79 -7.24
C LYS A 67 -8.11 18.26 -7.21
N LEU A 68 -8.65 17.62 -6.17
CA LEU A 68 -8.72 16.14 -6.12
C LEU A 68 -9.45 15.57 -7.35
N GLN A 69 -10.59 16.16 -7.71
CA GLN A 69 -11.37 15.77 -8.88
C GLN A 69 -10.59 15.97 -10.18
N ALA A 70 -9.85 17.08 -10.32
CA ALA A 70 -9.02 17.33 -11.50
C ALA A 70 -7.95 16.24 -11.68
N GLY A 71 -7.31 15.79 -10.59
CA GLY A 71 -6.36 14.68 -10.63
C GLY A 71 -7.00 13.34 -11.02
N VAL A 72 -8.18 13.05 -10.49
CA VAL A 72 -8.98 11.88 -10.89
C VAL A 72 -9.34 11.93 -12.36
N ASN A 73 -9.80 13.08 -12.86
CA ASN A 73 -10.17 13.26 -14.25
C ASN A 73 -8.98 13.06 -15.18
N LYS A 74 -7.81 13.63 -14.87
CA LYS A 74 -6.60 13.42 -15.68
C LYS A 74 -6.23 11.95 -15.83
N LEU A 75 -6.27 11.19 -14.72
CA LEU A 75 -6.01 9.75 -14.74
C LEU A 75 -7.07 9.00 -15.55
N ALA A 76 -8.35 9.29 -15.29
CA ALA A 76 -9.47 8.59 -15.90
C ALA A 76 -9.65 8.91 -17.39
N ASP A 77 -9.38 10.15 -17.81
CA ASP A 77 -9.41 10.55 -19.21
C ASP A 77 -8.31 9.83 -19.99
N LEU A 78 -7.11 9.67 -19.39
CA LEU A 78 -6.01 8.92 -19.99
C LEU A 78 -6.32 7.42 -20.08
N VAL A 79 -6.75 6.80 -18.98
CA VAL A 79 -7.07 5.36 -18.95
C VAL A 79 -8.33 5.08 -19.79
N GLY A 80 -9.28 5.99 -19.82
CA GLY A 80 -10.53 5.86 -20.57
C GLY A 80 -10.34 5.73 -22.08
N VAL A 81 -9.26 6.28 -22.66
CA VAL A 81 -8.98 6.11 -24.10
C VAL A 81 -8.65 4.67 -24.47
N THR A 82 -8.18 3.86 -23.52
CA THR A 82 -7.84 2.44 -23.75
C THR A 82 -9.05 1.51 -23.58
N LEU A 83 -10.23 2.05 -23.24
CA LEU A 83 -11.43 1.25 -23.00
C LEU A 83 -12.07 0.79 -24.33
N GLY A 84 -12.42 -0.50 -24.39
CA GLY A 84 -13.24 -1.08 -25.45
C GLY A 84 -12.45 -1.59 -26.67
N PRO A 85 -13.14 -2.20 -27.65
CA PRO A 85 -12.51 -2.88 -28.79
C PRO A 85 -11.79 -1.93 -29.77
N LYS A 86 -12.12 -0.63 -29.71
CA LYS A 86 -11.45 0.43 -30.47
C LYS A 86 -10.62 1.34 -29.55
N GLY A 87 -10.13 0.78 -28.44
CA GLY A 87 -9.22 1.47 -27.53
C GLY A 87 -8.02 2.03 -28.29
N ARG A 88 -7.59 3.23 -27.93
CA ARG A 88 -6.44 3.90 -28.54
C ARG A 88 -5.17 3.56 -27.77
N ASN A 89 -4.06 3.58 -28.49
CA ASN A 89 -2.76 3.35 -27.91
C ASN A 89 -2.30 4.57 -27.11
N VAL A 90 -1.72 4.33 -25.94
CA VAL A 90 -1.06 5.33 -25.10
C VAL A 90 0.45 5.17 -25.25
N VAL A 91 1.14 6.29 -25.49
CA VAL A 91 2.60 6.30 -25.60
C VAL A 91 3.20 6.73 -24.28
N LEU A 92 4.02 5.87 -23.70
CA LEU A 92 4.73 6.09 -22.44
C LEU A 92 6.20 6.36 -22.72
N GLU A 93 6.74 7.39 -22.08
CA GLU A 93 8.17 7.65 -22.09
C GLU A 93 8.90 6.56 -21.28
N SER A 94 9.94 5.96 -21.87
CA SER A 94 10.84 5.06 -21.16
C SER A 94 12.04 5.85 -20.66
N LYS A 95 12.51 5.58 -19.43
CA LYS A 95 13.73 6.21 -18.87
C LYS A 95 14.97 5.94 -19.73
N TYR A 96 14.99 4.82 -20.44
CA TYR A 96 16.05 4.45 -21.37
C TYR A 96 15.44 3.76 -22.60
N GLY A 97 15.97 4.09 -23.78
CA GLY A 97 15.55 3.46 -25.04
C GLY A 97 14.35 4.13 -25.70
N SER A 98 13.62 3.36 -26.50
CA SER A 98 12.47 3.84 -27.27
C SER A 98 11.20 3.97 -26.41
N PRO A 99 10.27 4.89 -26.76
CA PRO A 99 8.96 4.98 -26.12
C PRO A 99 8.19 3.66 -26.16
N LYS A 100 7.45 3.35 -25.09
CA LYS A 100 6.63 2.14 -25.00
C LYS A 100 5.19 2.47 -25.42
N ILE A 101 4.67 1.75 -26.40
CA ILE A 101 3.28 1.88 -26.84
C ILE A 101 2.45 0.83 -26.11
N VAL A 102 1.44 1.27 -25.36
CA VAL A 102 0.65 0.43 -24.46
C VAL A 102 -0.84 0.64 -24.70
N ASN A 103 -1.59 -0.47 -24.69
CA ASN A 103 -3.04 -0.49 -24.87
C ASN A 103 -3.78 -0.98 -23.62
N ASP A 104 -3.04 -1.25 -22.55
CA ASP A 104 -3.54 -1.76 -21.28
C ASP A 104 -3.66 -0.64 -20.25
N GLY A 105 -4.85 -0.53 -19.63
CA GLY A 105 -5.15 0.45 -18.59
C GLY A 105 -4.38 0.22 -17.29
N VAL A 106 -3.98 -1.01 -16.97
CA VAL A 106 -3.22 -1.32 -15.74
C VAL A 106 -1.85 -0.68 -15.79
N THR A 107 -1.13 -0.92 -16.88
CA THR A 107 0.22 -0.39 -17.10
C THR A 107 0.20 1.14 -17.17
N VAL A 108 -0.77 1.72 -17.88
CA VAL A 108 -0.94 3.18 -17.96
C VAL A 108 -1.20 3.75 -16.56
N ALA A 109 -2.14 3.21 -15.80
CA ALA A 109 -2.47 3.73 -14.47
C ALA A 109 -1.30 3.67 -13.47
N LYS A 110 -0.39 2.69 -13.60
CA LYS A 110 0.80 2.57 -12.74
C LYS A 110 1.79 3.72 -12.94
N GLU A 111 1.99 4.15 -14.18
CA GLU A 111 2.97 5.18 -14.55
C GLU A 111 2.50 6.63 -14.34
N VAL A 112 1.19 6.86 -14.15
CA VAL A 112 0.67 8.22 -13.95
C VAL A 112 1.06 8.76 -12.57
N GLU A 113 1.84 9.83 -12.57
CA GLU A 113 2.10 10.69 -11.41
C GLU A 113 1.91 12.16 -11.79
N LEU A 114 1.26 12.93 -10.92
CA LEU A 114 0.96 14.35 -11.15
C LEU A 114 1.85 15.24 -10.29
N GLU A 115 2.18 16.42 -10.82
CA GLU A 115 3.03 17.41 -10.14
C GLU A 115 2.37 18.04 -8.90
N ASP A 116 1.09 18.45 -9.00
CA ASP A 116 0.36 18.99 -7.84
C ASP A 116 0.08 17.85 -6.85
N PRO A 117 0.56 17.95 -5.59
CA PRO A 117 0.39 16.90 -4.59
C PRO A 117 -1.09 16.59 -4.31
N VAL A 118 -1.99 17.57 -4.36
CA VAL A 118 -3.43 17.37 -4.11
C VAL A 118 -4.06 16.59 -5.25
N GLU A 119 -3.76 16.95 -6.50
CA GLU A 119 -4.24 16.21 -7.67
C GLU A 119 -3.68 14.78 -7.68
N ASN A 120 -2.39 14.63 -7.37
CA ASN A 120 -1.70 13.34 -7.31
C ASN A 120 -2.33 12.40 -6.26
N ILE A 121 -2.75 12.93 -5.10
CA ILE A 121 -3.49 12.15 -4.11
C ILE A 121 -4.82 11.66 -4.71
N GLY A 122 -5.55 12.50 -5.43
CA GLY A 122 -6.79 12.12 -6.13
C GLY A 122 -6.57 10.97 -7.11
N ALA A 123 -5.56 11.09 -7.98
CA ALA A 123 -5.18 10.03 -8.91
C ALA A 123 -4.78 8.74 -8.19
N LYS A 124 -3.97 8.83 -7.12
CA LYS A 124 -3.54 7.68 -6.31
C LYS A 124 -4.70 6.94 -5.65
N LEU A 125 -5.73 7.65 -5.18
CA LEU A 125 -6.92 7.04 -4.58
C LEU A 125 -7.67 6.17 -5.59
N VAL A 126 -7.87 6.66 -6.82
CA VAL A 126 -8.55 5.90 -7.87
C VAL A 126 -7.67 4.77 -8.40
N ARG A 127 -6.36 4.99 -8.50
CA ARG A 127 -5.39 3.93 -8.82
C ARG A 127 -5.43 2.79 -7.81
N GLN A 128 -5.62 3.08 -6.53
CA GLN A 128 -5.76 2.05 -5.50
C GLN A 128 -7.02 1.20 -5.70
N ALA A 129 -8.13 1.83 -6.10
CA ALA A 129 -9.35 1.10 -6.46
C ALA A 129 -9.11 0.18 -7.66
N ALA A 130 -8.46 0.69 -8.72
CA ALA A 130 -8.12 -0.09 -9.90
C ALA A 130 -7.19 -1.27 -9.60
N SER A 131 -6.14 -1.05 -8.80
CA SER A 131 -5.22 -2.12 -8.38
C SER A 131 -5.95 -3.20 -7.59
N LYS A 132 -6.82 -2.82 -6.65
CA LYS A 132 -7.60 -3.79 -5.87
C LYS A 132 -8.57 -4.59 -6.73
N THR A 133 -9.14 -3.98 -7.77
CA THR A 133 -9.96 -4.71 -8.77
C THR A 133 -9.11 -5.73 -9.52
N ASN A 134 -7.91 -5.35 -9.96
CA ASN A 134 -6.99 -6.26 -10.64
C ASN A 134 -6.60 -7.45 -9.75
N ASP A 135 -6.26 -7.19 -8.48
CA ASP A 135 -5.79 -8.24 -7.57
C ASP A 135 -6.89 -9.26 -7.22
N LEU A 136 -8.16 -8.84 -7.22
CA LEU A 136 -9.30 -9.70 -6.86
C LEU A 136 -9.96 -10.36 -8.08
N ALA A 137 -10.03 -9.67 -9.22
CA ALA A 137 -10.79 -10.11 -10.39
C ALA A 137 -9.90 -10.43 -11.62
N GLY A 138 -8.65 -9.97 -11.64
CA GLY A 138 -7.72 -10.17 -12.77
C GLY A 138 -7.96 -9.30 -14.00
N ASP A 139 -9.06 -8.54 -14.05
CA ASP A 139 -9.43 -7.63 -15.13
C ASP A 139 -10.38 -6.52 -14.60
N GLY A 140 -10.74 -5.56 -15.45
CA GLY A 140 -11.74 -4.52 -15.17
C GLY A 140 -11.15 -3.24 -14.59
N THR A 141 -9.83 -3.06 -14.65
CA THR A 141 -9.16 -1.87 -14.12
C THR A 141 -9.62 -0.58 -14.79
N THR A 142 -9.68 -0.57 -16.13
CA THR A 142 -10.16 0.56 -16.92
C THR A 142 -11.61 0.91 -16.56
N THR A 143 -12.48 -0.10 -16.46
CA THR A 143 -13.88 0.07 -16.08
C THR A 143 -14.02 0.63 -14.66
N SER A 144 -13.22 0.14 -13.71
CA SER A 144 -13.20 0.60 -12.32
C SER A 144 -12.85 2.10 -12.23
N VAL A 145 -11.83 2.54 -12.99
CA VAL A 145 -11.40 3.94 -13.04
C VAL A 145 -12.49 4.85 -13.60
N VAL A 146 -13.10 4.48 -14.73
CA VAL A 146 -14.13 5.30 -15.39
C VAL A 146 -15.41 5.37 -14.53
N LEU A 147 -15.81 4.27 -13.89
CA LEU A 147 -16.94 4.28 -12.96
C LEU A 147 -16.66 5.17 -11.74
N ALA A 148 -15.45 5.10 -11.19
CA ALA A 148 -15.05 5.97 -10.09
C ALA A 148 -15.09 7.45 -10.49
N GLN A 149 -14.58 7.80 -11.68
CA GLN A 149 -14.67 9.15 -12.23
C GLN A 149 -16.11 9.65 -12.33
N GLY A 150 -17.03 8.84 -12.86
CA GLY A 150 -18.44 9.18 -13.01
C GLY A 150 -19.12 9.43 -11.65
N LEU A 151 -18.93 8.53 -10.69
CA LEU A 151 -19.48 8.67 -9.34
C LEU A 151 -18.93 9.90 -8.61
N ILE A 152 -17.63 10.16 -8.72
CA ILE A 152 -16.99 11.33 -8.10
C ILE A 152 -17.52 12.61 -8.74
N THR A 153 -17.61 12.66 -10.07
CA THR A 153 -18.03 13.88 -10.79
C THR A 153 -19.47 14.27 -10.46
N GLU A 154 -20.42 13.32 -10.52
CA GLU A 154 -21.81 13.61 -10.14
C GLU A 154 -21.95 13.82 -8.63
N GLY A 155 -21.21 13.07 -7.80
CA GLY A 155 -21.20 13.24 -6.35
C GLY A 155 -20.76 14.64 -5.93
N VAL A 156 -19.66 15.15 -6.48
CA VAL A 156 -19.15 16.51 -6.21
C VAL A 156 -20.16 17.58 -6.64
N LYS A 157 -20.83 17.39 -7.78
CA LYS A 157 -21.86 18.30 -8.28
C LYS A 157 -23.06 18.39 -7.32
N VAL A 158 -23.54 17.26 -6.82
CA VAL A 158 -24.67 17.20 -5.87
C VAL A 158 -24.28 17.78 -4.51
N VAL A 159 -23.06 17.51 -4.03
CA VAL A 159 -22.53 18.11 -2.79
C VAL A 159 -22.37 19.63 -2.93
N ALA A 160 -21.91 20.12 -4.08
CA ALA A 160 -21.80 21.55 -4.36
C ALA A 160 -23.17 22.26 -4.36
N ALA A 161 -24.26 21.53 -4.65
CA ALA A 161 -25.63 22.02 -4.54
C ALA A 161 -26.15 22.09 -3.08
N GLY A 162 -25.32 21.77 -2.08
CA GLY A 162 -25.66 21.84 -0.66
C GLY A 162 -26.28 20.58 -0.07
N ALA A 163 -26.32 19.47 -0.82
CA ALA A 163 -26.80 18.19 -0.32
C ALA A 163 -25.82 17.58 0.70
N ASN A 164 -26.36 16.81 1.65
CA ASN A 164 -25.56 16.19 2.71
C ASN A 164 -24.71 15.02 2.17
N PRO A 165 -23.36 15.09 2.21
CA PRO A 165 -22.48 14.04 1.70
C PRO A 165 -22.71 12.67 2.33
N ILE A 166 -23.06 12.62 3.62
CA ILE A 166 -23.25 11.34 4.34
C ILE A 166 -24.45 10.57 3.76
N GLN A 167 -25.53 11.28 3.44
CA GLN A 167 -26.73 10.65 2.86
C GLN A 167 -26.47 10.19 1.42
N ILE A 168 -25.71 10.96 0.65
CA ILE A 168 -25.32 10.59 -0.72
C ILE A 168 -24.49 9.31 -0.69
N THR A 169 -23.44 9.25 0.13
CA THR A 169 -22.58 8.06 0.24
C THR A 169 -23.39 6.85 0.69
N ARG A 170 -24.27 7.00 1.69
CA ARG A 170 -25.16 5.92 2.12
C ARG A 170 -26.11 5.45 1.00
N GLY A 171 -26.61 6.38 0.20
CA GLY A 171 -27.42 6.09 -0.98
C GLY A 171 -26.65 5.28 -2.01
N ILE A 172 -25.44 5.72 -2.37
CA ILE A 172 -24.54 5.03 -3.30
C ILE A 172 -24.28 3.60 -2.81
N GLU A 173 -23.88 3.41 -1.54
CA GLU A 173 -23.61 2.09 -0.98
C GLU A 173 -24.81 1.15 -1.04
N LYS A 174 -26.01 1.65 -0.69
CA LYS A 174 -27.24 0.85 -0.72
C LYS A 174 -27.60 0.45 -2.15
N THR A 175 -27.49 1.38 -3.10
CA THR A 175 -27.75 1.12 -4.52
C THR A 175 -26.74 0.11 -5.08
N THR A 176 -25.44 0.28 -4.80
CA THR A 176 -24.41 -0.66 -5.25
C THR A 176 -24.66 -2.07 -4.72
N LYS A 177 -25.05 -2.23 -3.45
CA LYS A 177 -25.40 -3.55 -2.90
C LYS A 177 -26.56 -4.20 -3.64
N ALA A 178 -27.64 -3.45 -3.88
CA ALA A 178 -28.80 -3.95 -4.61
C ALA A 178 -28.45 -4.30 -6.08
N LEU A 179 -27.63 -3.48 -6.74
CA LEU A 179 -27.17 -3.74 -8.10
C LEU A 179 -26.29 -5.00 -8.18
N VAL A 180 -25.44 -5.26 -7.19
CA VAL A 180 -24.64 -6.48 -7.13
C VAL A 180 -25.53 -7.72 -6.99
N GLU A 181 -26.60 -7.64 -6.19
CA GLU A 181 -27.57 -8.74 -6.09
C GLU A 181 -28.29 -8.98 -7.42
N GLU A 182 -28.64 -7.93 -8.15
CA GLU A 182 -29.27 -8.06 -9.46
C GLU A 182 -28.30 -8.62 -10.52
N LEU A 183 -27.04 -8.19 -10.49
CA LEU A 183 -26.00 -8.69 -11.39
C LEU A 183 -25.76 -10.19 -11.22
N LYS A 184 -25.86 -10.70 -9.98
CA LYS A 184 -25.84 -12.16 -9.70
C LYS A 184 -27.05 -12.92 -10.28
N LYS A 185 -28.21 -12.27 -10.45
CA LYS A 185 -29.35 -12.89 -11.12
C LYS A 185 -29.20 -12.89 -12.64
N MET A 186 -28.51 -11.89 -13.18
CA MET A 186 -28.18 -11.80 -14.60
C MET A 186 -27.05 -12.74 -15.02
N SER A 187 -26.21 -13.19 -14.07
CA SER A 187 -25.10 -14.11 -14.40
C SER A 187 -25.61 -15.48 -14.82
N LYS A 188 -25.03 -15.99 -15.91
CA LYS A 188 -25.26 -17.37 -16.39
C LYS A 188 -24.15 -18.27 -15.86
N GLU A 189 -24.51 -19.37 -15.21
CA GLU A 189 -23.54 -20.41 -14.85
C GLU A 189 -23.11 -21.17 -16.11
N VAL A 190 -21.81 -21.43 -16.22
CA VAL A 190 -21.22 -22.13 -17.37
C VAL A 190 -21.25 -23.63 -17.13
N GLU A 191 -21.86 -24.35 -18.07
CA GLU A 191 -21.86 -25.82 -18.11
C GLU A 191 -20.54 -26.35 -18.71
N ASP A 192 -20.18 -27.60 -18.41
CA ASP A 192 -18.91 -28.17 -18.84
C ASP A 192 -18.78 -28.27 -20.38
N SER A 193 -19.91 -28.39 -21.09
CA SER A 193 -19.97 -28.37 -22.55
C SER A 193 -19.65 -27.00 -23.16
N GLU A 194 -20.01 -25.91 -22.48
CA GLU A 194 -19.82 -24.54 -22.95
C GLU A 194 -18.41 -24.00 -22.62
N LEU A 195 -17.65 -24.72 -21.79
CA LEU A 195 -16.36 -24.24 -21.27
C LEU A 195 -15.32 -24.04 -22.37
N ALA A 196 -15.28 -24.93 -23.37
CA ALA A 196 -14.39 -24.80 -24.51
C ALA A 196 -14.71 -23.56 -25.36
N ASP A 197 -16.00 -23.28 -25.59
CA ASP A 197 -16.45 -22.12 -26.36
C ASP A 197 -16.14 -20.81 -25.64
N VAL A 198 -16.41 -20.75 -24.33
CA VAL A 198 -16.10 -19.58 -23.50
C VAL A 198 -14.58 -19.32 -23.47
N ALA A 199 -13.78 -20.37 -23.31
CA ALA A 199 -12.33 -20.25 -23.33
C ALA A 199 -11.81 -19.80 -24.70
N ALA A 200 -12.35 -20.35 -25.80
CA ALA A 200 -11.95 -19.98 -27.16
C ALA A 200 -12.25 -18.51 -27.48
N VAL A 201 -13.44 -18.03 -27.13
CA VAL A 201 -13.82 -16.61 -27.32
C VAL A 201 -12.90 -15.70 -26.51
N SER A 202 -12.59 -16.09 -25.27
CA SER A 202 -11.69 -15.33 -24.38
C SER A 202 -10.26 -15.31 -24.89
N ALA A 203 -9.81 -16.37 -25.58
CA ALA A 203 -8.49 -16.49 -26.19
C ALA A 203 -8.38 -15.84 -27.59
N GLY A 204 -9.25 -14.88 -27.93
CA GLY A 204 -9.22 -14.21 -29.23
C GLY A 204 -9.79 -15.06 -30.36
N ASN A 205 -10.81 -15.87 -30.06
CA ASN A 205 -11.49 -16.79 -30.99
C ASN A 205 -10.60 -17.94 -31.49
N ASN A 206 -9.68 -18.42 -30.63
CA ASN A 206 -8.83 -19.57 -30.92
C ASN A 206 -9.39 -20.86 -30.30
N LEU A 207 -9.97 -21.71 -31.14
CA LEU A 207 -10.61 -22.96 -30.74
C LEU A 207 -9.61 -24.01 -30.21
N GLU A 208 -8.37 -24.00 -30.69
CA GLU A 208 -7.34 -24.97 -30.26
C GLU A 208 -6.94 -24.70 -28.80
N ILE A 209 -6.69 -23.43 -28.47
CA ILE A 209 -6.39 -23.00 -27.10
C ILE A 209 -7.60 -23.22 -26.19
N GLY A 210 -8.81 -22.89 -26.66
CA GLY A 210 -10.04 -23.12 -25.89
C GLY A 210 -10.25 -24.60 -25.54
N SER A 211 -10.02 -25.49 -26.50
CA SER A 211 -10.11 -26.94 -26.31
C SER A 211 -9.07 -27.46 -25.32
N MET A 212 -7.82 -26.96 -25.42
CA MET A 212 -6.74 -27.32 -24.49
C MET A 212 -7.03 -26.89 -23.05
N ILE A 213 -7.56 -25.67 -22.86
CA ILE A 213 -7.98 -25.17 -21.55
C ILE A 213 -9.12 -26.03 -20.98
N ALA A 214 -10.10 -26.40 -21.82
CA ALA A 214 -11.20 -27.25 -21.38
C ALA A 214 -10.73 -28.65 -20.98
N GLU A 215 -9.82 -29.25 -21.75
CA GLU A 215 -9.22 -30.53 -21.39
C GLU A 215 -8.43 -30.45 -20.07
N ALA A 216 -7.65 -29.38 -19.89
CA ALA A 216 -6.93 -29.13 -18.64
C ALA A 216 -7.90 -29.04 -17.45
N MET A 217 -8.95 -28.20 -17.55
CA MET A 217 -9.95 -28.03 -16.50
C MET A 217 -10.74 -29.31 -16.21
N SER A 218 -11.01 -30.15 -17.23
CA SER A 218 -11.66 -31.45 -17.03
C SER A 218 -10.78 -32.43 -16.24
N LYS A 219 -9.44 -32.36 -16.39
CA LYS A 219 -8.50 -33.21 -15.66
C LYS A 219 -8.28 -32.75 -14.23
N VAL A 220 -8.15 -31.45 -13.98
CA VAL A 220 -7.86 -30.88 -12.64
C VAL A 220 -9.13 -30.57 -11.83
N GLY A 221 -10.29 -30.52 -12.48
CA GLY A 221 -11.57 -30.13 -11.90
C GLY A 221 -11.72 -28.60 -11.72
N ARG A 222 -12.94 -28.14 -11.43
CA ARG A 222 -13.28 -26.69 -11.34
C ARG A 222 -12.49 -25.88 -10.31
N LYS A 223 -11.92 -26.53 -9.30
CA LYS A 223 -11.06 -25.91 -8.27
C LYS A 223 -9.57 -26.21 -8.46
N GLY A 224 -9.21 -26.83 -9.57
CA GLY A 224 -7.85 -27.17 -9.90
C GLY A 224 -7.04 -25.94 -10.32
N VAL A 225 -5.73 -26.08 -10.21
CA VAL A 225 -4.77 -25.02 -10.55
C VAL A 225 -4.17 -25.33 -11.91
N VAL A 226 -4.15 -24.33 -12.79
CA VAL A 226 -3.54 -24.44 -14.11
C VAL A 226 -2.40 -23.42 -14.16
N THR A 227 -1.20 -23.89 -14.50
CA THR A 227 -0.01 -23.06 -14.68
C THR A 227 0.41 -23.05 -16.14
N LEU A 228 0.80 -21.89 -16.65
CA LEU A 228 1.34 -21.73 -17.99
C LEU A 228 2.86 -21.60 -17.92
N GLU A 229 3.55 -22.44 -18.69
CA GLU A 229 5.00 -22.35 -18.90
C GLU A 229 5.31 -22.11 -20.38
N GLU A 230 6.30 -21.26 -20.66
CA GLU A 230 6.74 -21.00 -22.03
C GLU A 230 7.58 -22.18 -22.54
N GLY A 231 7.09 -22.83 -23.61
CA GLY A 231 7.78 -23.92 -24.28
C GLY A 231 8.97 -23.44 -25.12
N ARG A 232 9.97 -24.31 -25.30
CA ARG A 232 11.09 -24.08 -26.24
C ARG A 232 10.76 -24.44 -27.69
N SER A 233 9.69 -25.20 -27.89
CA SER A 233 9.20 -25.67 -29.19
C SER A 233 7.95 -24.89 -29.60
N ALA A 234 7.58 -24.96 -30.87
CA ALA A 234 6.36 -24.31 -31.38
C ALA A 234 5.06 -25.03 -31.00
N ASP A 235 5.15 -26.33 -30.66
CA ASP A 235 3.99 -27.13 -30.29
C ASP A 235 3.57 -26.87 -28.84
N ASN A 236 2.26 -26.86 -28.61
CA ASN A 236 1.68 -26.73 -27.28
C ASN A 236 1.49 -28.11 -26.65
N TYR A 237 1.86 -28.26 -25.38
CA TYR A 237 1.74 -29.51 -24.64
C TYR A 237 0.96 -29.32 -23.34
N LEU A 238 0.11 -30.29 -23.01
CA LEU A 238 -0.60 -30.35 -21.74
C LEU A 238 -0.02 -31.45 -20.86
N TYR A 239 0.56 -31.08 -19.72
CA TYR A 239 1.05 -32.00 -18.70
C TYR A 239 0.20 -31.90 -17.44
N VAL A 240 -0.14 -33.04 -16.86
CA VAL A 240 -0.76 -33.10 -15.53
C VAL A 240 0.27 -33.65 -14.57
N VAL A 241 0.62 -32.86 -13.57
CA VAL A 241 1.58 -33.20 -12.52
C VAL A 241 0.91 -33.14 -11.16
N GLU A 242 1.37 -33.98 -10.24
CA GLU A 242 0.92 -33.89 -8.85
C GLU A 242 1.51 -32.63 -8.21
N GLY A 243 0.64 -31.74 -7.75
CA GLY A 243 1.01 -30.46 -7.15
C GLY A 243 -0.02 -29.99 -6.14
N MET A 244 0.33 -28.95 -5.38
CA MET A 244 -0.56 -28.31 -4.42
C MET A 244 -0.38 -26.80 -4.44
N GLN A 245 -1.47 -26.07 -4.19
CA GLN A 245 -1.45 -24.62 -3.99
C GLN A 245 -2.03 -24.31 -2.62
N PHE A 246 -1.46 -23.30 -1.97
CA PHE A 246 -1.98 -22.72 -0.73
C PHE A 246 -2.27 -21.24 -0.93
N ASP A 247 -3.32 -20.74 -0.27
CA ASP A 247 -3.68 -19.32 -0.26
C ASP A 247 -2.78 -18.53 0.71
N ARG A 248 -1.47 -18.51 0.44
CA ARG A 248 -0.46 -17.77 1.20
C ARG A 248 0.48 -17.03 0.26
N GLY A 249 0.59 -15.72 0.43
CA GLY A 249 1.57 -14.88 -0.27
C GLY A 249 2.95 -14.92 0.38
N TYR A 250 3.92 -14.32 -0.30
CA TYR A 250 5.26 -14.08 0.25
C TYR A 250 5.22 -12.98 1.33
N LEU A 251 6.11 -13.08 2.32
CA LEU A 251 6.15 -12.15 3.46
C LEU A 251 6.57 -10.72 3.06
N SER A 252 7.41 -10.61 2.03
CA SER A 252 8.01 -9.34 1.61
C SER A 252 8.04 -9.23 0.08
N PRO A 253 7.60 -8.10 -0.51
CA PRO A 253 7.70 -7.85 -1.95
C PRO A 253 9.13 -7.89 -2.49
N TYR A 254 10.15 -7.74 -1.64
CA TYR A 254 11.54 -7.86 -2.04
C TYR A 254 11.98 -9.28 -2.42
N PHE A 255 11.11 -10.29 -2.24
CA PHE A 255 11.39 -11.66 -2.69
C PHE A 255 11.03 -11.91 -4.16
N VAL A 256 10.36 -10.97 -4.82
CA VAL A 256 9.95 -11.06 -6.22
C VAL A 256 11.19 -11.23 -7.11
N THR A 257 11.18 -12.30 -7.92
CA THR A 257 12.25 -12.60 -8.89
C THR A 257 11.88 -12.10 -10.28
N ASP A 258 10.60 -12.17 -10.64
CA ASP A 258 10.05 -11.63 -11.88
C ASP A 258 9.23 -10.37 -11.55
N SER A 259 9.77 -9.21 -11.90
CA SER A 259 9.14 -7.91 -11.63
C SER A 259 7.89 -7.65 -12.47
N GLU A 260 7.73 -8.32 -13.61
CA GLU A 260 6.57 -8.13 -14.49
C GLU A 260 5.36 -8.91 -13.98
N LYS A 261 5.57 -10.19 -13.68
CA LYS A 261 4.52 -11.08 -13.14
C LYS A 261 4.34 -10.90 -11.63
N MET A 262 5.26 -10.20 -10.96
CA MET A 262 5.32 -10.07 -9.49
C MET A 262 5.33 -11.44 -8.79
N THR A 263 5.97 -12.43 -9.42
CA THR A 263 6.05 -13.82 -8.93
C THR A 263 7.40 -14.12 -8.31
N VAL A 264 7.38 -15.03 -7.34
CA VAL A 264 8.58 -15.57 -6.70
C VAL A 264 8.76 -17.00 -7.20
N VAL A 265 9.64 -17.21 -8.16
CA VAL A 265 10.05 -18.57 -8.55
C VAL A 265 11.23 -18.93 -7.68
N ARG A 266 10.97 -19.61 -6.56
CA ARG A 266 12.02 -20.12 -5.68
C ARG A 266 12.27 -21.59 -5.97
N CYS A 267 13.35 -21.90 -6.67
CA CYS A 267 13.99 -23.19 -6.50
C CYS A 267 14.81 -23.11 -5.20
N CYS A 268 14.26 -23.61 -4.09
CA CYS A 268 14.98 -23.69 -2.80
C CYS A 268 16.37 -24.34 -2.96
N LEU A 269 16.49 -25.25 -3.93
CA LEU A 269 17.72 -25.92 -4.33
C LEU A 269 18.76 -24.99 -4.97
N GLU A 270 18.37 -24.02 -5.79
CA GLU A 270 19.32 -23.14 -6.49
C GLU A 270 19.99 -22.16 -5.52
N HIS A 271 19.22 -21.59 -4.59
CA HIS A 271 19.78 -20.72 -3.55
C HIS A 271 20.63 -21.52 -2.56
N ALA A 272 20.17 -22.70 -2.13
CA ALA A 272 20.96 -23.57 -1.27
C ALA A 272 22.27 -23.99 -1.94
N SER A 273 22.24 -24.32 -3.24
CA SER A 273 23.42 -24.69 -4.02
C SER A 273 24.38 -23.51 -4.20
N SER A 274 23.89 -22.30 -4.48
CA SER A 274 24.73 -21.10 -4.64
C SER A 274 25.44 -20.72 -3.33
N VAL A 275 24.74 -20.80 -2.19
CA VAL A 275 25.32 -20.53 -0.87
C VAL A 275 26.31 -21.64 -0.51
N ALA A 276 25.96 -22.91 -0.73
CA ALA A 276 26.84 -24.04 -0.48
C ALA A 276 28.12 -23.96 -1.34
N LYS A 277 28.01 -23.60 -2.63
CA LYS A 277 29.15 -23.42 -3.53
C LYS A 277 30.09 -22.32 -3.03
N THR A 278 29.53 -21.17 -2.65
CA THR A 278 30.30 -20.04 -2.09
C THR A 278 31.02 -20.46 -0.80
N PHE A 279 30.34 -21.23 0.06
CA PHE A 279 30.92 -21.73 1.31
C PHE A 279 32.05 -22.74 1.07
N LEU A 280 31.90 -23.63 0.09
CA LEU A 280 32.88 -24.67 -0.24
C LEU A 280 34.10 -24.16 -1.01
N THR A 281 33.98 -23.04 -1.73
CA THR A 281 35.09 -22.45 -2.51
C THR A 281 35.78 -21.28 -1.83
N SER A 282 35.40 -20.93 -0.60
CA SER A 282 35.99 -19.81 0.14
C SER A 282 37.01 -20.33 1.15
N ASP A 283 38.29 -20.00 0.95
CA ASP A 283 39.38 -20.39 1.86
C ASP A 283 39.66 -19.37 2.99
N ALA A 284 38.96 -18.23 2.98
CA ALA A 284 39.13 -17.19 3.99
C ALA A 284 37.81 -16.45 4.26
N VAL A 285 37.59 -16.10 5.53
CA VAL A 285 36.44 -15.30 5.99
C VAL A 285 36.99 -14.09 6.73
N VAL A 286 36.63 -12.89 6.28
CA VAL A 286 36.97 -11.62 6.94
C VAL A 286 35.74 -11.14 7.69
N VAL A 287 35.91 -10.85 8.98
CA VAL A 287 34.84 -10.37 9.86
C VAL A 287 35.24 -9.02 10.42
N GLU A 288 34.33 -8.04 10.38
CA GLU A 288 34.51 -6.81 11.14
C GLU A 288 34.26 -7.09 12.62
N ILE A 289 35.31 -6.93 13.42
CA ILE A 289 35.19 -6.97 14.87
C ILE A 289 34.61 -5.63 15.32
N LYS A 290 33.36 -5.64 15.78
CA LYS A 290 32.75 -4.45 16.39
C LYS A 290 33.49 -4.16 17.69
N GLU A 291 34.22 -3.04 17.75
CA GLU A 291 34.86 -2.59 19.00
C GLU A 291 33.78 -2.46 20.09
N PRO A 292 34.05 -2.95 21.32
CA PRO A 292 33.08 -2.88 22.39
C PRO A 292 32.79 -1.42 22.74
N GLU A 293 31.51 -1.04 22.70
CA GLU A 293 31.07 0.31 23.02
C GLU A 293 31.55 0.72 24.43
N PRO A 294 32.24 1.86 24.59
CA PRO A 294 32.67 2.32 25.90
C PRO A 294 31.45 2.68 26.76
N ALA A 295 31.38 2.12 27.96
CA ALA A 295 30.27 2.34 28.88
C ALA A 295 30.11 3.84 29.22
N PRO A 296 28.88 4.36 29.33
CA PRO A 296 28.62 5.77 29.62
C PRO A 296 29.01 6.13 31.05
N LEU A 297 29.57 7.32 31.21
CA LEU A 297 30.36 7.71 32.38
C LEU A 297 29.84 8.88 33.21
N ALA A 298 29.02 8.69 34.24
CA ALA A 298 28.36 9.80 34.96
C ALA A 298 29.27 10.99 35.36
N ASN A 299 28.92 12.22 34.90
CA ASN A 299 29.48 13.47 35.42
C ASN A 299 28.72 13.90 36.69
N PRO A 300 29.40 14.23 37.79
CA PRO A 300 28.79 14.86 38.97
C PRO A 300 28.69 16.40 38.81
N MET A 301 27.50 16.95 39.07
CA MET A 301 27.22 18.35 39.42
C MET A 301 26.90 18.38 40.93
N ASP A 302 27.15 19.39 41.76
CA ASP A 302 27.54 20.79 41.57
C ASP A 302 28.01 21.37 42.93
N ASN A 303 28.84 22.42 42.85
CA ASN A 303 28.91 23.61 43.70
C ASN A 303 29.07 23.62 45.26
N SER A 304 29.91 24.57 45.67
CA SER A 304 29.87 25.40 46.90
C SER A 304 30.28 24.84 48.28
N GLY A 305 31.36 25.43 48.84
CA GLY A 305 31.20 26.29 50.02
C GLY A 305 31.67 25.77 51.38
N TYR A 306 32.77 26.37 51.87
CA TYR A 306 33.17 26.63 53.27
C TYR A 306 33.36 25.46 54.26
N GLY A 307 34.56 25.45 54.85
CA GLY A 307 34.95 24.52 55.90
C GLY A 307 34.66 24.98 57.33
N TYR A 308 34.99 24.10 58.26
CA TYR A 308 35.80 24.29 59.46
C TYR A 308 36.50 22.96 59.75
#